data_AF-D6V8P4-F1
#
_entry.id   AF-D6V8P4-F1
#
_cell.length_a   1.000
_cell.length_b   1.000
_cell.length_c   1.000
_cell.angle_alpha   90.00
_cell.angle_beta   90.00
_cell.angle_gamma   90.00
#
_symmetry.space_group_name_H-M   'P 1'
#
loop_
_entity.id
_entity.type
_entity.pdbx_description
1 polymer ?
#
loop_
_entity_poly.entity_id
_entity_poly.type
_entity_poly.pdbx_seq_one_letter_code
_entity_poly.pdbx_strand_id
1 'polypeptide(L)'
;MPHYNILILGASYGSLLASKLMFGGHDVTLVCLPAEADLINKEGFRVRMPIRGRKDQIEIDSRKLPGKVKAAGPADVNPKDYDLIGLAMQEPQYGSPGVRELLDAVAKSGVPCMSIMNMPPLPYMQRIPGLDADALKPAYTAPEVWANFDPGKLTLCSPDPQAVRPPEEKVNVLQVTLPTNFKVARFDDEKSNEMLRNLEQDIQNVRFDAPEGKIELPVKLRFHDSLFVPLAKWAMLMAGNYRCITPDGMRTAQEAVHSNLEESRSIYNFVVDVCVKLGASRDDMVPFEKYAAAAESLSRPASAARALNNGVPNIERADKLVQLTARQIGMSHPVLDAIVALVDKRLADNRKKLAA
;
A
#
# COMPACT_ATOMS: atom_id res chain seq x y z
N MET A 1 -19.54 -3.06 -20.31
CA MET A 1 -18.30 -3.03 -19.51
C MET A 1 -18.15 -4.41 -18.90
N PRO A 2 -16.93 -4.97 -18.85
CA PRO A 2 -16.70 -6.22 -18.15
C PRO A 2 -17.07 -6.09 -16.67
N HIS A 3 -17.61 -7.15 -16.09
CA HIS A 3 -17.85 -7.25 -14.65
C HIS A 3 -16.78 -8.17 -14.07
N TYR A 4 -16.19 -7.77 -12.94
CA TYR A 4 -15.13 -8.52 -12.27
C TYR A 4 -15.51 -8.76 -10.82
N ASN A 5 -15.14 -9.93 -10.31
CA ASN A 5 -15.22 -10.29 -8.90
C ASN A 5 -13.83 -10.17 -8.29
N ILE A 6 -13.68 -9.31 -7.27
CA ILE A 6 -12.37 -8.93 -6.75
C ILE A 6 -12.30 -9.28 -5.25
N LEU A 7 -11.34 -10.11 -4.87
CA LEU A 7 -11.06 -10.40 -3.46
C LEU A 7 -10.03 -9.40 -2.95
N ILE A 8 -10.23 -8.77 -1.80
CA ILE A 8 -9.23 -7.87 -1.20
C ILE A 8 -8.93 -8.34 0.23
N LEU A 9 -7.68 -8.70 0.48
CA LEU A 9 -7.20 -9.04 1.81
C LEU A 9 -6.91 -7.76 2.60
N GLY A 10 -7.77 -7.44 3.57
CA GLY A 10 -7.71 -6.23 4.40
C GLY A 10 -8.83 -5.24 4.09
N ALA A 11 -9.76 -5.05 5.03
CA ALA A 11 -10.91 -4.15 4.87
C ALA A 11 -10.65 -2.69 5.28
N SER A 12 -9.48 -2.36 5.84
CA SER A 12 -9.14 -0.98 6.21
C SER A 12 -8.83 -0.14 4.98
N TYR A 13 -7.57 -0.06 4.60
CA TYR A 13 -7.14 0.68 3.43
C TYR A 13 -7.73 0.09 2.13
N GLY A 14 -7.97 -1.22 2.10
CA GLY A 14 -8.65 -1.90 0.99
C GLY A 14 -10.05 -1.36 0.69
N SER A 15 -10.78 -0.80 1.67
CA SER A 15 -12.07 -0.16 1.42
C SER A 15 -11.97 1.06 0.51
N LEU A 16 -10.83 1.75 0.46
CA LEU A 16 -10.61 2.85 -0.47
C LEU A 16 -10.60 2.34 -1.92
N LEU A 17 -9.80 1.33 -2.20
CA LEU A 17 -9.75 0.71 -3.53
C LEU A 17 -11.11 0.08 -3.88
N ALA A 18 -11.72 -0.67 -2.95
CA ALA A 18 -13.04 -1.27 -3.11
C ALA A 18 -14.10 -0.23 -3.51
N SER A 19 -14.10 0.94 -2.85
CA SER A 19 -15.05 2.01 -3.17
C SER A 19 -14.96 2.47 -4.63
N LYS A 20 -13.76 2.44 -5.22
CA LYS A 20 -13.55 2.86 -6.62
C LYS A 20 -13.97 1.77 -7.58
N LEU A 21 -13.57 0.53 -7.32
CA LEU A 21 -13.93 -0.64 -8.12
C LEU A 21 -15.45 -0.84 -8.16
N MET A 22 -16.11 -0.75 -7.00
CA MET A 22 -17.57 -0.87 -6.91
C MET A 22 -18.31 0.26 -7.62
N PHE A 23 -17.75 1.47 -7.63
CA PHE A 23 -18.33 2.57 -8.41
C PHE A 23 -18.19 2.33 -9.91
N GLY A 24 -17.09 1.71 -10.35
CA GLY A 24 -16.92 1.19 -11.71
C GLY A 24 -17.89 0.05 -12.07
N GLY A 25 -18.61 -0.51 -11.09
CA GLY A 25 -19.60 -1.57 -11.29
C GLY A 25 -19.11 -2.99 -11.00
N HIS A 26 -17.95 -3.15 -10.36
CA HIS A 26 -17.39 -4.45 -10.02
C HIS A 26 -17.76 -4.91 -8.60
N ASP A 27 -17.78 -6.22 -8.37
CA ASP A 27 -18.09 -6.78 -7.05
C ASP A 27 -16.80 -7.03 -6.26
N VAL A 28 -16.84 -6.74 -4.96
CA VAL A 28 -15.69 -6.85 -4.07
C VAL A 28 -16.01 -7.68 -2.84
N THR A 29 -15.15 -8.63 -2.51
CA THR A 29 -15.17 -9.30 -1.20
C THR A 29 -13.97 -8.85 -0.37
N LEU A 30 -14.21 -8.31 0.81
CA LEU A 30 -13.18 -7.86 1.75
C LEU A 30 -12.91 -8.95 2.80
N VAL A 31 -11.66 -9.42 2.88
CA VAL A 31 -11.24 -10.31 3.97
C VAL A 31 -10.86 -9.46 5.17
N CYS A 32 -11.49 -9.72 6.31
CA CYS A 32 -11.24 -8.98 7.55
C CYS A 32 -11.58 -9.80 8.79
N LEU A 33 -11.46 -9.17 9.96
CA LEU A 33 -11.80 -9.79 11.24
C LEU A 33 -13.33 -10.00 11.34
N PRO A 34 -13.81 -11.04 12.05
CA PRO A 34 -15.24 -11.39 12.09
C PRO A 34 -16.17 -10.22 12.44
N ALA A 35 -15.85 -9.45 13.48
CA ALA A 35 -16.67 -8.30 13.89
C ALA A 35 -16.72 -7.19 12.83
N GLU A 36 -15.65 -7.03 12.05
CA GLU A 36 -15.62 -6.10 10.93
C GLU A 36 -16.42 -6.65 9.74
N ALA A 37 -16.35 -7.96 9.49
CA ALA A 37 -17.13 -8.61 8.44
C ALA A 37 -18.64 -8.49 8.70
N ASP A 38 -19.09 -8.79 9.91
CA ASP A 38 -20.49 -8.64 10.32
C ASP A 38 -20.99 -7.19 10.13
N LEU A 39 -20.17 -6.22 10.53
CA LEU A 39 -20.49 -4.81 10.40
C LEU A 39 -20.58 -4.38 8.93
N ILE A 40 -19.64 -4.79 8.09
CA ILE A 40 -19.63 -4.45 6.66
C ILE A 40 -20.81 -5.13 5.95
N ASN A 41 -21.09 -6.41 6.23
CA ASN A 41 -22.21 -7.12 5.63
C ASN A 41 -23.57 -6.51 6.04
N LYS A 42 -23.69 -6.01 7.27
CA LYS A 42 -24.92 -5.37 7.77
C LYS A 42 -25.09 -3.95 7.28
N GLU A 43 -24.02 -3.15 7.32
CA GLU A 43 -24.11 -1.69 7.17
C GLU A 43 -23.36 -1.13 5.96
N GLY A 44 -22.60 -1.94 5.23
CA GLY A 44 -21.61 -1.47 4.26
C GLY A 44 -20.41 -0.78 4.94
N PHE A 45 -19.49 -0.27 4.14
CA PHE A 45 -18.45 0.68 4.56
C PHE A 45 -18.69 2.10 3.98
N ARG A 46 -18.03 3.09 4.58
CA ARG A 46 -18.03 4.50 4.15
C ARG A 46 -16.63 4.98 3.86
N VAL A 47 -16.46 5.70 2.76
CA VAL A 47 -15.21 6.39 2.43
C VAL A 47 -15.48 7.88 2.27
N ARG A 48 -14.89 8.68 3.15
CA ARG A 48 -14.94 10.16 3.09
C ARG A 48 -13.71 10.68 2.38
N MET A 49 -13.88 11.61 1.43
CA MET A 49 -12.74 12.19 0.72
C MET A 49 -12.92 13.68 0.42
N PRO A 50 -11.82 14.47 0.50
CA PRO A 50 -11.83 15.85 0.08
C PRO A 50 -11.94 15.95 -1.44
N ILE A 51 -12.66 16.96 -1.92
CA ILE A 51 -12.81 17.29 -3.34
C ILE A 51 -12.23 18.67 -3.57
N ARG A 52 -11.43 18.81 -4.63
CA ARG A 52 -10.84 20.10 -4.98
C ARG A 52 -11.95 21.13 -5.21
N GLY A 53 -11.84 22.29 -4.55
CA GLY A 53 -12.81 23.37 -4.66
C GLY A 53 -14.05 23.22 -3.77
N ARG A 54 -14.14 22.17 -2.94
CA ARG A 54 -15.22 21.99 -1.97
C ARG A 54 -14.69 22.11 -0.54
N LYS A 55 -15.47 22.77 0.32
CA LYS A 55 -15.20 22.84 1.76
C LYS A 55 -15.50 21.50 2.43
N ASP A 56 -16.64 20.90 2.09
CA ASP A 56 -17.10 19.66 2.70
C ASP A 56 -16.59 18.45 1.93
N GLN A 57 -16.30 17.38 2.68
CA GLN A 57 -15.94 16.09 2.10
C GLN A 57 -17.16 15.39 1.53
N ILE A 58 -16.92 14.54 0.54
CA ILE A 58 -17.94 13.62 0.05
C ILE A 58 -17.80 12.30 0.77
N GLU A 59 -18.93 11.74 1.20
CA GLU A 59 -19.03 10.38 1.71
C GLU A 59 -19.57 9.46 0.62
N ILE A 60 -18.81 8.41 0.32
CA ILE A 60 -19.25 7.28 -0.49
C ILE A 60 -19.80 6.20 0.44
N ASP A 61 -21.08 5.89 0.31
CA ASP A 61 -21.74 4.75 0.97
C ASP A 61 -21.74 3.56 0.01
N SER A 62 -20.98 2.51 0.35
CA SER A 62 -20.83 1.30 -0.47
C SER A 62 -22.15 0.64 -0.89
N ARG A 63 -23.22 0.79 -0.10
CA ARG A 63 -24.56 0.21 -0.41
C ARG A 63 -25.27 0.91 -1.57
N LYS A 64 -24.86 2.14 -1.88
CA LYS A 64 -25.41 2.98 -2.95
C LYS A 64 -24.62 2.86 -4.25
N LEU A 65 -23.55 2.06 -4.26
CA LEU A 65 -22.73 1.85 -5.44
C LEU A 65 -23.35 0.80 -6.38
N PRO A 66 -23.04 0.85 -7.69
CA PRO A 66 -23.52 -0.15 -8.64
C PRO A 66 -23.01 -1.56 -8.32
N GLY A 67 -21.72 -1.70 -8.02
CA GLY A 67 -21.10 -2.95 -7.56
C GLY A 67 -21.47 -3.31 -6.13
N LYS A 68 -21.29 -4.58 -5.76
CA LYS A 68 -21.63 -5.12 -4.43
C LYS A 68 -20.40 -5.36 -3.58
N VAL A 69 -20.58 -5.21 -2.26
CA VAL A 69 -19.59 -5.59 -1.26
C VAL A 69 -20.09 -6.76 -0.45
N LYS A 70 -19.19 -7.71 -0.18
CA LYS A 70 -19.30 -8.69 0.90
C LYS A 70 -18.04 -8.61 1.76
N ALA A 71 -18.14 -9.08 2.99
CA ALA A 71 -16.98 -9.28 3.85
C ALA A 71 -16.98 -10.69 4.44
N ALA A 72 -15.80 -11.26 4.60
CA ALA A 72 -15.62 -12.66 4.94
C ALA A 72 -14.35 -12.89 5.76
N GLY A 73 -14.27 -14.01 6.48
CA GLY A 73 -13.05 -14.45 7.13
C GLY A 73 -12.09 -15.14 6.14
N PRO A 74 -10.82 -15.34 6.51
CA PRO A 74 -9.84 -15.98 5.63
C PRO A 74 -10.21 -17.41 5.18
N ALA A 75 -11.00 -18.13 5.99
CA ALA A 75 -11.44 -19.50 5.70
C ALA A 75 -12.72 -19.58 4.85
N ASP A 76 -13.40 -18.45 4.62
CA ASP A 76 -14.73 -18.41 4.01
C ASP A 76 -14.68 -18.06 2.51
N VAL A 77 -13.48 -17.99 1.94
CA VAL A 77 -13.26 -17.58 0.55
C VAL A 77 -12.40 -18.59 -0.19
N ASN A 78 -12.76 -18.87 -1.44
CA ASN A 78 -11.92 -19.62 -2.38
C ASN A 78 -11.35 -18.64 -3.41
N PRO A 79 -10.02 -18.40 -3.44
CA PRO A 79 -9.39 -17.46 -4.36
C PRO A 79 -9.73 -17.68 -5.84
N LYS A 80 -10.03 -18.92 -6.27
CA LYS A 80 -10.39 -19.25 -7.66
C LYS A 80 -11.74 -18.69 -8.12
N ASP A 81 -12.58 -18.22 -7.19
CA ASP A 81 -13.89 -17.65 -7.50
C ASP A 81 -13.78 -16.17 -7.94
N TYR A 82 -12.56 -15.63 -8.01
CA TYR A 82 -12.29 -14.22 -8.26
C TYR A 82 -11.40 -14.02 -9.50
N ASP A 83 -11.57 -12.87 -10.14
CA ASP A 83 -10.81 -12.46 -11.32
C ASP A 83 -9.50 -11.75 -10.95
N LEU A 84 -9.48 -11.03 -9.81
CA LEU A 84 -8.34 -10.29 -9.29
C LEU A 84 -8.30 -10.38 -7.77
N ILE A 85 -7.09 -10.43 -7.21
CA ILE A 85 -6.87 -10.43 -5.76
C ILE A 85 -6.04 -9.22 -5.34
N GLY A 86 -6.53 -8.43 -4.38
CA GLY A 86 -5.87 -7.27 -3.80
C GLY A 86 -5.19 -7.60 -2.47
N LEU A 87 -3.92 -7.20 -2.29
CA LEU A 87 -3.22 -7.29 -1.00
C LEU A 87 -3.19 -5.90 -0.34
N ALA A 88 -3.95 -5.71 0.74
CA ALA A 88 -4.19 -4.43 1.40
C ALA A 88 -3.95 -4.46 2.93
N MET A 89 -3.14 -5.41 3.40
CA MET A 89 -2.65 -5.49 4.79
C MET A 89 -1.16 -5.16 4.86
N GLN A 90 -0.64 -4.89 6.05
CA GLN A 90 0.80 -4.71 6.24
C GLN A 90 1.53 -6.06 6.09
N GLU A 91 2.75 -6.04 5.55
CA GLU A 91 3.57 -7.25 5.31
C GLU A 91 3.57 -8.26 6.48
N PRO A 92 3.79 -7.86 7.75
CA PRO A 92 3.83 -8.82 8.86
C PRO A 92 2.53 -9.59 9.07
N GLN A 93 1.39 -9.02 8.69
CA GLN A 93 0.07 -9.62 8.91
C GLN A 93 -0.14 -10.87 8.07
N TYR A 94 0.54 -10.98 6.92
CA TYR A 94 0.46 -12.13 6.04
C TYR A 94 1.06 -13.41 6.63
N GLY A 95 1.89 -13.30 7.67
CA GLY A 95 2.39 -14.44 8.45
C GLY A 95 1.42 -14.96 9.52
N SER A 96 0.27 -14.31 9.73
CA SER A 96 -0.66 -14.65 10.83
C SER A 96 -1.46 -15.92 10.52
N PRO A 97 -1.85 -16.72 11.54
CA PRO A 97 -2.72 -17.87 11.35
C PRO A 97 -4.03 -17.50 10.62
N GLY A 98 -4.49 -18.38 9.74
CA GLY A 98 -5.63 -18.16 8.84
C GLY A 98 -5.24 -17.34 7.60
N VAL A 99 -4.49 -16.25 7.78
CA VAL A 99 -4.08 -15.37 6.67
C VAL A 99 -2.99 -16.03 5.83
N ARG A 100 -1.99 -16.68 6.44
CA ARG A 100 -0.91 -17.36 5.71
C ARG A 100 -1.45 -18.53 4.87
N GLU A 101 -2.44 -19.26 5.38
CA GLU A 101 -3.08 -20.36 4.64
C GLU A 101 -3.91 -19.82 3.47
N LEU A 102 -4.64 -18.71 3.66
CA LEU A 102 -5.31 -18.03 2.56
C LEU A 102 -4.30 -17.50 1.53
N LEU A 103 -3.19 -16.90 1.96
CA LEU A 103 -2.17 -16.36 1.05
C LEU A 103 -1.52 -17.47 0.21
N ASP A 104 -1.28 -18.64 0.80
CA ASP A 104 -0.85 -19.84 0.07
C ASP A 104 -1.88 -20.30 -0.97
N ALA A 105 -3.17 -20.31 -0.61
CA ALA A 105 -4.25 -20.62 -1.55
C ALA A 105 -4.36 -19.58 -2.68
N VAL A 106 -4.13 -18.29 -2.37
CA VAL A 106 -4.05 -17.20 -3.36
C VAL A 106 -2.94 -17.50 -4.36
N ALA A 107 -1.72 -17.79 -3.88
CA ALA A 107 -0.59 -18.12 -4.73
C ALA A 107 -0.86 -19.32 -5.65
N LYS A 108 -1.41 -20.41 -5.09
CA LYS A 108 -1.74 -21.65 -5.81
C LYS A 108 -2.92 -21.51 -6.78
N SER A 109 -3.75 -20.47 -6.62
CA SER A 109 -4.89 -20.25 -7.52
C SER A 109 -4.49 -19.79 -8.91
N GLY A 110 -3.33 -19.12 -9.04
CA GLY A 110 -2.88 -18.49 -10.29
C GLY A 110 -3.67 -17.25 -10.71
N VAL A 111 -4.61 -16.78 -9.88
CA VAL A 111 -5.36 -15.55 -10.11
C VAL A 111 -4.40 -14.35 -9.97
N PRO A 112 -4.45 -13.36 -10.89
CA PRO A 112 -3.58 -12.19 -10.80
C PRO A 112 -3.77 -11.45 -9.48
N CYS A 113 -2.66 -11.00 -8.90
CA CYS A 113 -2.61 -10.43 -7.57
C CYS A 113 -1.96 -9.03 -7.59
N MET A 114 -2.69 -8.02 -7.12
CA MET A 114 -2.25 -6.64 -7.03
C MET A 114 -2.04 -6.23 -5.58
N SER A 115 -0.81 -5.88 -5.21
CA SER A 115 -0.50 -5.34 -3.89
C SER A 115 -0.66 -3.83 -3.85
N ILE A 116 -1.38 -3.30 -2.84
CA ILE A 116 -1.42 -1.86 -2.50
C ILE A 116 -0.67 -1.58 -1.19
N MET A 117 0.34 -2.38 -0.89
CA MET A 117 1.18 -2.27 0.30
C MET A 117 2.29 -1.23 0.11
N ASN A 118 2.81 -0.65 1.19
CA ASN A 118 3.98 0.25 1.07
C ASN A 118 5.25 -0.53 0.74
N MET A 119 5.37 -1.74 1.29
CA MET A 119 6.50 -2.62 1.05
C MET A 119 6.14 -3.60 -0.07
N PRO A 120 6.92 -3.64 -1.17
CA PRO A 120 6.75 -4.63 -2.22
C PRO A 120 6.80 -6.06 -1.67
N PRO A 121 5.84 -6.93 -2.02
CA PRO A 121 5.95 -8.36 -1.76
C PRO A 121 7.22 -8.94 -2.39
N LEU A 122 7.81 -9.96 -1.75
CA LEU A 122 9.02 -10.62 -2.25
C LEU A 122 8.90 -11.10 -3.72
N PRO A 123 7.76 -11.65 -4.19
CA PRO A 123 7.61 -12.08 -5.58
C PRO A 123 7.65 -10.91 -6.57
N TYR A 124 7.28 -9.70 -6.15
CA TYR A 124 7.44 -8.51 -6.98
C TYR A 124 8.92 -8.19 -7.20
N MET A 125 9.72 -8.28 -6.12
CA MET A 125 11.16 -8.00 -6.17
C MET A 125 11.90 -9.01 -7.06
N GLN A 126 11.43 -10.26 -7.13
CA GLN A 126 11.96 -11.29 -8.04
C GLN A 126 11.82 -10.93 -9.53
N ARG A 127 10.95 -9.98 -9.88
CA ARG A 127 10.75 -9.52 -11.26
C ARG A 127 11.79 -8.49 -11.71
N ILE A 128 12.60 -7.95 -10.78
CA ILE A 128 13.60 -6.93 -11.10
C ILE A 128 14.85 -7.62 -11.66
N PRO A 129 15.25 -7.35 -12.92
CA PRO A 129 16.40 -8.01 -13.53
C PRO A 129 17.70 -7.78 -12.74
N GLY A 130 18.45 -8.86 -12.50
CA GLY A 130 19.75 -8.80 -11.83
C GLY A 130 19.70 -8.65 -10.31
N LEU A 131 18.51 -8.61 -9.71
CA LEU A 131 18.34 -8.54 -8.25
C LEU A 131 18.28 -9.94 -7.63
N ASP A 132 19.10 -10.20 -6.63
CA ASP A 132 19.01 -11.41 -5.81
C ASP A 132 17.92 -11.22 -4.74
N ALA A 133 16.74 -11.76 -5.00
CA ALA A 133 15.62 -11.67 -4.07
C ALA A 133 15.85 -12.48 -2.77
N ASP A 134 16.65 -13.54 -2.78
CA ASP A 134 16.91 -14.32 -1.58
C ASP A 134 17.69 -13.51 -0.54
N ALA A 135 18.63 -12.69 -1.00
CA ALA A 135 19.35 -11.73 -0.15
C ALA A 135 18.45 -10.62 0.43
N LEU A 136 17.20 -10.47 -0.04
CA LEU A 136 16.22 -9.51 0.49
C LEU A 136 15.35 -10.09 1.62
N LYS A 137 15.31 -11.41 1.79
CA LYS A 137 14.53 -12.10 2.84
C LYS A 137 14.68 -11.51 4.25
N PRO A 138 15.86 -11.00 4.70
CA PRO A 138 15.99 -10.38 6.02
C PRO A 138 15.15 -9.11 6.25
N ALA A 139 14.53 -8.54 5.21
CA ALA A 139 13.57 -7.44 5.32
C ALA A 139 12.11 -7.93 5.52
N TYR A 140 11.82 -9.21 5.33
CA TYR A 140 10.46 -9.74 5.44
C TYR A 140 10.26 -10.41 6.81
N THR A 141 9.05 -10.30 7.36
CA THR A 141 8.72 -10.90 8.66
C THR A 141 8.64 -12.43 8.57
N ALA A 142 8.03 -12.91 7.49
CA ALA A 142 7.80 -14.32 7.22
C ALA A 142 8.03 -14.58 5.71
N PRO A 143 9.29 -14.55 5.21
CA PRO A 143 9.57 -14.63 3.78
C PRO A 143 8.99 -15.89 3.10
N GLU A 144 8.82 -16.97 3.84
CA GLU A 144 8.29 -18.25 3.37
C GLU A 144 6.85 -18.18 2.86
N VAL A 145 6.02 -17.24 3.35
CA VAL A 145 4.61 -17.12 2.90
C VAL A 145 4.49 -16.69 1.44
N TRP A 146 5.58 -16.19 0.88
CA TRP A 146 5.65 -15.72 -0.51
C TRP A 146 6.14 -16.80 -1.49
N ALA A 147 6.62 -17.95 -1.00
CA ALA A 147 7.38 -18.91 -1.79
C ALA A 147 6.61 -19.54 -2.97
N ASN A 148 5.28 -19.67 -2.86
CA ASN A 148 4.45 -20.33 -3.87
C ASN A 148 3.92 -19.38 -4.95
N PHE A 149 4.18 -18.07 -4.84
CA PHE A 149 3.73 -17.13 -5.85
C PHE A 149 4.53 -17.28 -7.14
N ASP A 150 3.82 -17.27 -8.27
CA ASP A 150 4.41 -16.92 -9.55
C ASP A 150 4.68 -15.39 -9.57
N PRO A 151 5.94 -14.94 -9.67
CA PRO A 151 6.27 -13.51 -9.77
C PRO A 151 5.48 -12.79 -10.86
N GLY A 152 5.28 -13.42 -12.02
CA GLY A 152 4.59 -12.80 -13.16
C GLY A 152 3.09 -12.54 -12.92
N LYS A 153 2.51 -13.21 -11.92
CA LYS A 153 1.12 -13.03 -11.46
C LYS A 153 0.96 -12.03 -10.34
N LEU A 154 2.05 -11.49 -9.78
CA LEU A 154 1.99 -10.48 -8.73
C LEU A 154 2.49 -9.14 -9.26
N THR A 155 1.66 -8.11 -9.11
CA THR A 155 2.02 -6.72 -9.39
C THR A 155 1.94 -5.86 -8.13
N LEU A 156 2.61 -4.72 -8.18
CA LEU A 156 2.61 -3.71 -7.14
C LEU A 156 1.89 -2.46 -7.64
N CYS A 157 1.15 -1.88 -6.73
CA CYS A 157 0.55 -0.58 -6.86
C CYS A 157 1.05 0.31 -5.73
N SER A 158 1.62 1.47 -6.05
CA SER A 158 1.98 2.43 -5.01
C SER A 158 0.70 2.93 -4.31
N PRO A 159 0.56 2.74 -2.99
CA PRO A 159 -0.51 3.36 -2.23
C PRO A 159 -0.16 4.83 -1.95
N ASP A 160 -0.33 5.67 -2.96
CA ASP A 160 -0.15 7.11 -2.78
C ASP A 160 -1.25 7.77 -1.94
N PRO A 161 -2.55 7.36 -2.03
CA PRO A 161 -3.60 7.99 -1.23
C PRO A 161 -3.32 7.83 0.26
N GLN A 162 -3.51 8.90 1.04
CA GLN A 162 -3.46 8.80 2.50
C GLN A 162 -4.86 8.71 3.07
N ALA A 163 -5.08 7.72 3.93
CA ALA A 163 -6.34 7.53 4.59
C ALA A 163 -6.15 7.03 6.02
N VAL A 164 -7.11 7.34 6.88
CA VAL A 164 -7.12 6.98 8.30
C VAL A 164 -8.51 6.52 8.70
N ARG A 165 -8.60 5.61 9.66
CA ARG A 165 -9.84 5.38 10.40
C ARG A 165 -9.97 6.48 11.45
N PRO A 166 -11.02 7.30 11.44
CA PRO A 166 -11.25 8.27 12.51
C PRO A 166 -11.47 7.53 13.85
N PRO A 167 -10.85 7.96 14.97
CA PRO A 167 -10.96 7.26 16.25
C PRO A 167 -12.39 7.15 16.80
N GLU A 168 -13.21 8.17 16.55
CA GLU A 168 -14.59 8.28 17.06
C GLU A 168 -15.63 7.60 16.16
N GLU A 169 -15.20 7.01 15.05
CA GLU A 169 -16.07 6.38 14.06
C GLU A 169 -16.00 4.86 14.14
N LYS A 170 -17.02 4.20 13.59
CA LYS A 170 -17.01 2.73 13.45
C LYS A 170 -15.87 2.29 12.51
N VAL A 171 -15.39 1.05 12.69
CA VAL A 171 -14.25 0.50 11.95
C VAL A 171 -14.45 0.41 10.43
N ASN A 172 -15.70 0.47 9.96
CA ASN A 172 -16.08 0.52 8.54
C ASN A 172 -16.13 1.94 7.96
N VAL A 173 -15.61 2.95 8.65
CA VAL A 173 -15.47 4.33 8.16
C VAL A 173 -13.99 4.63 7.89
N LEU A 174 -13.69 5.06 6.67
CA LEU A 174 -12.36 5.47 6.24
C LEU A 174 -12.39 6.93 5.78
N GLN A 175 -11.42 7.72 6.20
CA GLN A 175 -11.28 9.11 5.80
C GLN A 175 -9.97 9.35 5.04
N VAL A 176 -10.10 9.75 3.79
CA VAL A 176 -8.99 10.17 2.94
C VAL A 176 -8.54 11.56 3.36
N THR A 177 -7.25 11.72 3.62
CA THR A 177 -6.62 12.99 3.98
C THR A 177 -5.81 13.56 2.80
N LEU A 178 -5.32 12.70 1.91
CA LEU A 178 -4.61 13.10 0.69
C LEU A 178 -5.13 12.26 -0.50
N PRO A 179 -5.92 12.86 -1.41
CA PRO A 179 -6.62 12.12 -2.46
C PRO A 179 -5.80 11.98 -3.75
N THR A 180 -4.62 11.37 -3.66
CA THR A 180 -3.75 11.03 -4.81
C THR A 180 -4.19 9.71 -5.48
N ASN A 181 -3.46 9.21 -6.49
CA ASN A 181 -3.87 8.06 -7.29
C ASN A 181 -3.06 6.81 -6.94
N PHE A 182 -3.71 5.66 -7.02
CA PHE A 182 -3.06 4.35 -7.11
C PHE A 182 -2.32 4.26 -8.44
N LYS A 183 -1.04 3.85 -8.42
CA LYS A 183 -0.23 3.65 -9.62
C LYS A 183 0.22 2.20 -9.68
N VAL A 184 -0.36 1.42 -10.58
CA VAL A 184 -0.16 -0.02 -10.69
C VAL A 184 0.78 -0.35 -11.86
N ALA A 185 1.77 -1.20 -11.60
CA ALA A 185 2.64 -1.73 -12.64
C ALA A 185 1.96 -2.88 -13.41
N ARG A 186 2.48 -3.21 -14.58
CA ARG A 186 2.03 -4.37 -15.36
C ARG A 186 2.29 -5.71 -14.68
N PHE A 187 1.45 -6.69 -15.00
CA PHE A 187 1.74 -8.12 -14.93
C PHE A 187 2.60 -8.56 -16.12
N ASP A 188 3.09 -9.80 -16.08
CA ASP A 188 3.81 -10.39 -17.21
C ASP A 188 2.86 -10.76 -18.36
N ASP A 189 1.63 -11.15 -18.05
CA ASP A 189 0.61 -11.51 -19.06
C ASP A 189 -0.32 -10.35 -19.45
N GLU A 190 -0.65 -10.29 -20.74
CA GLU A 190 -1.44 -9.20 -21.30
C GLU A 190 -2.92 -9.23 -20.91
N LYS A 191 -3.49 -10.42 -20.66
CA LYS A 191 -4.89 -10.57 -20.24
C LYS A 191 -5.13 -9.87 -18.91
N SER A 192 -4.21 -10.04 -17.97
CA SER A 192 -4.27 -9.38 -16.65
C SER A 192 -4.01 -7.88 -16.77
N ASN A 193 -3.17 -7.44 -17.71
CA ASN A 193 -2.97 -6.01 -18.00
C ASN A 193 -4.21 -5.36 -18.62
N GLU A 194 -4.89 -6.03 -19.54
CA GLU A 194 -6.16 -5.56 -20.10
C GLU A 194 -7.22 -5.41 -19.02
N MET A 195 -7.29 -6.34 -18.07
CA MET A 195 -8.14 -6.20 -16.88
C MET A 195 -7.82 -4.93 -16.09
N LEU A 196 -6.55 -4.64 -15.78
CA LEU A 196 -6.18 -3.40 -15.07
C LEU A 196 -6.53 -2.14 -15.86
N ARG A 197 -6.37 -2.13 -17.18
CA ARG A 197 -6.77 -1.00 -18.04
C ARG A 197 -8.29 -0.81 -18.06
N ASN A 198 -9.05 -1.89 -18.09
CA ASN A 198 -10.52 -1.84 -17.95
C ASN A 198 -10.92 -1.22 -16.61
N LEU A 199 -10.35 -1.70 -15.50
CA LEU A 199 -10.60 -1.16 -14.15
C LEU A 199 -10.23 0.34 -14.05
N GLU A 200 -9.10 0.75 -14.62
CA GLU A 200 -8.72 2.18 -14.70
C GLU A 200 -9.79 2.98 -15.45
N GLN A 201 -10.20 2.53 -16.64
CA GLN A 201 -11.15 3.23 -17.48
C GLN A 201 -12.53 3.35 -16.80
N ASP A 202 -12.99 2.29 -16.15
CA ASP A 202 -14.25 2.26 -15.42
C ASP A 202 -14.21 3.25 -14.23
N ILE A 203 -13.13 3.27 -13.45
CA ILE A 203 -12.91 4.25 -12.36
C ILE A 203 -12.78 5.69 -12.90
N GLN A 204 -12.19 5.89 -14.08
CA GLN A 204 -12.05 7.20 -14.70
C GLN A 204 -13.41 7.75 -15.17
N ASN A 205 -14.31 6.87 -15.62
CA ASN A 205 -15.63 7.23 -16.13
C ASN A 205 -16.67 7.51 -15.05
N VAL A 206 -16.43 7.10 -13.80
CA VAL A 206 -17.31 7.38 -12.67
C VAL A 206 -17.62 8.87 -12.54
N ARG A 207 -18.91 9.18 -12.35
CA ARG A 207 -19.41 10.51 -11.99
C ARG A 207 -20.31 10.37 -10.76
N PHE A 208 -20.01 11.11 -9.71
CA PHE A 208 -20.80 11.12 -8.48
C PHE A 208 -21.90 12.17 -8.58
N ASP A 209 -23.14 11.77 -8.29
CA ASP A 209 -24.28 12.67 -8.23
C ASP A 209 -24.25 13.47 -6.92
N ALA A 210 -23.69 14.68 -6.96
CA ALA A 210 -23.72 15.63 -5.85
C ALA A 210 -24.92 16.60 -5.98
N PRO A 211 -25.32 17.30 -4.90
CA PRO A 211 -26.42 18.27 -4.97
C PRO A 211 -26.25 19.36 -6.04
N GLU A 212 -25.01 19.75 -6.33
CA GLU A 212 -24.66 20.72 -7.38
C GLU A 212 -24.53 20.12 -8.79
N GLY A 213 -24.70 18.81 -8.94
CA GLY A 213 -24.58 18.08 -10.19
C GLY A 213 -23.53 16.97 -10.18
N LYS A 214 -23.32 16.36 -11.34
CA LYS A 214 -22.37 15.26 -11.53
C LYS A 214 -20.94 15.77 -11.48
N ILE A 215 -20.13 15.19 -10.60
CA ILE A 215 -18.73 15.57 -10.40
C ILE A 215 -17.78 14.38 -10.51
N GLU A 216 -16.52 14.67 -10.85
CA GLU A 216 -15.45 13.68 -10.80
C GLU A 216 -14.98 13.46 -9.35
N LEU A 217 -14.78 12.19 -8.98
CA LEU A 217 -14.16 11.83 -7.71
C LEU A 217 -12.65 11.64 -7.88
N PRO A 218 -11.82 12.15 -6.95
CA PRO A 218 -10.39 11.92 -6.95
C PRO A 218 -10.08 10.48 -6.48
N VAL A 219 -8.79 10.13 -6.41
CA VAL A 219 -8.31 8.77 -6.18
C VAL A 219 -8.71 7.84 -7.31
N LYS A 220 -7.82 7.75 -8.31
CA LYS A 220 -7.93 6.90 -9.49
C LYS A 220 -6.96 5.72 -9.40
N LEU A 221 -7.21 4.70 -10.21
CA LEU A 221 -6.23 3.67 -10.56
C LEU A 221 -5.55 4.11 -11.86
N ARG A 222 -4.22 4.09 -11.90
CA ARG A 222 -3.39 4.44 -13.06
C ARG A 222 -2.53 3.26 -13.44
N PHE A 223 -2.77 2.67 -14.61
CA PHE A 223 -1.94 1.60 -15.14
C PHE A 223 -0.65 2.16 -15.73
N HIS A 224 0.46 1.46 -15.48
CA HIS A 224 1.77 1.79 -16.02
C HIS A 224 2.46 0.51 -16.53
N ASP A 225 3.05 0.60 -17.73
CA ASP A 225 3.82 -0.52 -18.30
C ASP A 225 5.15 -0.76 -17.56
N SER A 226 5.66 0.23 -16.84
CA SER A 226 6.92 0.12 -16.09
C SER A 226 6.72 -0.59 -14.74
N LEU A 227 7.61 -1.54 -14.43
CA LEU A 227 7.71 -2.17 -13.11
C LEU A 227 8.23 -1.21 -12.02
N PHE A 228 8.77 -0.07 -12.41
CA PHE A 228 9.50 0.79 -11.48
C PHE A 228 8.67 1.96 -10.96
N VAL A 229 7.57 2.31 -11.63
CA VAL A 229 6.68 3.42 -11.22
C VAL A 229 6.22 3.28 -9.76
N PRO A 230 5.80 2.08 -9.27
CA PRO A 230 5.43 1.95 -7.87
C PRO A 230 6.60 2.18 -6.88
N LEU A 231 7.84 1.91 -7.31
CA LEU A 231 9.04 2.06 -6.46
C LEU A 231 9.42 3.54 -6.23
N ALA A 232 8.86 4.48 -6.99
CA ALA A 232 9.02 5.91 -6.74
C ALA A 232 8.63 6.30 -5.30
N LYS A 233 7.75 5.52 -4.67
CA LYS A 233 7.34 5.71 -3.28
C LYS A 233 8.47 5.54 -2.27
N TRP A 234 9.47 4.69 -2.55
CA TRP A 234 10.57 4.40 -1.62
C TRP A 234 11.30 5.66 -1.16
N ALA A 235 11.56 6.61 -2.06
CA ALA A 235 12.25 7.85 -1.72
C ALA A 235 11.46 8.67 -0.67
N MET A 236 10.13 8.72 -0.79
CA MET A 236 9.25 9.37 0.20
C MET A 236 9.24 8.63 1.53
N LEU A 237 9.25 7.29 1.50
CA LEU A 237 9.28 6.48 2.72
C LEU A 237 10.58 6.71 3.50
N MET A 238 11.72 6.80 2.82
CA MET A 238 13.03 6.97 3.46
C MET A 238 13.25 8.40 3.96
N ALA A 239 12.86 9.41 3.17
CA ALA A 239 13.03 10.80 3.57
C ALA A 239 12.03 11.25 4.66
N GLY A 240 10.83 10.66 4.68
CA GLY A 240 9.77 10.96 5.65
C GLY A 240 9.48 9.81 6.61
N ASN A 241 8.74 8.78 6.16
CA ASN A 241 8.08 7.81 7.03
C ASN A 241 9.01 7.12 8.04
N TYR A 242 10.17 6.62 7.61
CA TYR A 242 11.11 5.94 8.51
C TYR A 242 11.95 6.93 9.31
N ARG A 243 12.13 8.17 8.83
CA ARG A 243 12.71 9.27 9.61
C ARG A 243 11.75 9.82 10.67
N CYS A 244 10.47 9.43 10.67
CA CYS A 244 9.57 9.68 11.78
C CYS A 244 9.93 8.88 13.04
N ILE A 245 10.71 7.81 12.92
CA ILE A 245 11.15 6.98 14.05
C ILE A 245 12.35 7.65 14.71
N THR A 246 12.26 7.89 16.02
CA THR A 246 13.36 8.41 16.83
C THR A 246 13.76 7.37 17.88
N PRO A 247 14.92 7.51 18.56
CA PRO A 247 15.34 6.53 19.56
C PRO A 247 14.30 6.30 20.67
N ASP A 248 13.65 7.37 21.09
CA ASP A 248 12.82 7.44 22.29
C ASP A 248 11.35 7.82 21.99
N GLY A 249 10.98 7.98 20.72
CA GLY A 249 9.60 8.28 20.35
C GLY A 249 9.35 8.30 18.85
N MET A 250 8.57 9.28 18.42
CA MET A 250 8.26 9.52 17.02
C MET A 250 8.01 11.01 16.77
N ARG A 251 8.19 11.44 15.53
CA ARG A 251 7.82 12.77 15.02
C ARG A 251 6.87 12.66 13.84
N THR A 252 6.26 13.76 13.43
CA THR A 252 5.41 13.83 12.24
C THR A 252 6.25 13.68 10.97
N ALA A 253 5.60 13.31 9.85
CA ALA A 253 6.29 13.26 8.55
C ALA A 253 6.69 14.66 8.07
N GLN A 254 5.93 15.71 8.42
CA GLN A 254 6.33 17.10 8.21
C GLN A 254 7.66 17.41 8.92
N GLU A 255 7.75 17.16 10.23
CA GLU A 255 8.99 17.40 11.01
C GLU A 255 10.15 16.55 10.50
N ALA A 256 9.89 15.30 10.10
CA ALA A 256 10.90 14.44 9.51
C ALA A 256 11.53 15.08 8.27
N VAL A 257 10.71 15.56 7.34
CA VAL A 257 11.20 16.16 6.08
C VAL A 257 11.81 17.55 6.31
N HIS A 258 11.17 18.40 7.11
CA HIS A 258 11.48 19.84 7.17
C HIS A 258 12.47 20.24 8.26
N SER A 259 12.72 19.41 9.28
CA SER A 259 13.74 19.72 10.32
C SER A 259 15.17 19.78 9.77
N ASN A 260 15.43 19.08 8.66
CA ASN A 260 16.70 19.13 7.94
C ASN A 260 16.46 18.79 6.47
N LEU A 261 16.19 19.81 5.66
CA LEU A 261 15.86 19.65 4.24
C LEU A 261 17.02 19.07 3.42
N GLU A 262 18.26 19.40 3.75
CA GLU A 262 19.42 18.90 3.02
C GLU A 262 19.63 17.39 3.27
N GLU A 263 19.48 16.94 4.52
CA GLU A 263 19.51 15.51 4.82
C GLU A 263 18.35 14.75 4.14
N SER A 264 17.14 15.32 4.20
CA SER A 264 15.95 14.80 3.51
C SER A 264 16.18 14.67 2.00
N ARG A 265 16.75 15.71 1.37
CA ARG A 265 17.09 15.75 -0.05
C ARG A 265 18.14 14.70 -0.40
N SER A 266 19.19 14.57 0.43
CA SER A 266 20.27 13.62 0.23
C SER A 266 19.77 12.18 0.18
N ILE A 267 19.05 11.74 1.20
CA ILE A 267 18.50 10.37 1.22
C ILE A 267 17.42 10.16 0.15
N TYR A 268 16.61 11.18 -0.14
CA TYR A 268 15.59 11.09 -1.18
C TYR A 268 16.23 10.84 -2.55
N ASN A 269 17.20 11.68 -2.93
CA ASN A 269 17.89 11.55 -4.21
C ASN A 269 18.69 10.26 -4.30
N PHE A 270 19.33 9.82 -3.20
CA PHE A 270 19.99 8.52 -3.15
C PHE A 270 19.03 7.37 -3.50
N VAL A 271 17.83 7.34 -2.92
CA VAL A 271 16.85 6.29 -3.21
C VAL A 271 16.32 6.41 -4.63
N VAL A 272 16.17 7.63 -5.16
CA VAL A 272 15.86 7.84 -6.58
C VAL A 272 16.93 7.23 -7.47
N ASP A 273 18.20 7.45 -7.18
CA ASP A 273 19.32 6.89 -7.94
C ASP A 273 19.38 5.36 -7.84
N VAL A 274 19.03 4.78 -6.68
CA VAL A 274 18.84 3.32 -6.53
C VAL A 274 17.75 2.82 -7.49
N CYS A 275 16.57 3.44 -7.51
CA CYS A 275 15.49 3.03 -8.42
C CYS A 275 15.90 3.14 -9.89
N VAL A 276 16.59 4.23 -10.27
CA VAL A 276 17.08 4.43 -11.65
C VAL A 276 18.11 3.35 -12.02
N LYS A 277 19.03 3.01 -11.12
CA LYS A 277 20.03 1.97 -11.35
C LYS A 277 19.43 0.56 -11.47
N LEU A 278 18.25 0.32 -10.88
CA LEU A 278 17.48 -0.91 -11.06
C LEU A 278 16.74 -0.98 -12.40
N GLY A 279 16.55 0.16 -13.08
CA GLY A 279 15.86 0.24 -14.38
C GLY A 279 14.72 1.24 -14.45
N ALA A 280 14.45 2.03 -13.40
CA ALA A 280 13.45 3.08 -13.45
C ALA A 280 13.84 4.19 -14.43
N SER A 281 12.88 4.72 -15.18
CA SER A 281 13.07 6.02 -15.82
C SER A 281 13.14 7.10 -14.75
N ARG A 282 14.04 8.09 -14.91
CA ARG A 282 14.08 9.26 -14.02
C ARG A 282 12.76 10.03 -14.04
N ASP A 283 12.05 10.02 -15.16
CA ASP A 283 10.77 10.72 -15.34
C ASP A 283 9.60 10.03 -14.61
N ASP A 284 9.74 8.74 -14.29
CA ASP A 284 8.79 8.01 -13.44
C ASP A 284 8.93 8.41 -11.95
N MET A 285 10.05 9.05 -11.60
CA MET A 285 10.37 9.46 -10.24
C MET A 285 9.82 10.85 -9.94
N VAL A 286 9.50 11.10 -8.67
CA VAL A 286 8.99 12.40 -8.23
C VAL A 286 10.17 13.29 -7.82
N PRO A 287 10.26 14.55 -8.29
CA PRO A 287 11.26 15.49 -7.79
C PRO A 287 11.11 15.75 -6.28
N PHE A 288 12.23 15.88 -5.57
CA PHE A 288 12.22 16.11 -4.13
C PHE A 288 11.41 17.35 -3.75
N GLU A 289 11.47 18.44 -4.53
CA GLU A 289 10.75 19.69 -4.25
C GLU A 289 9.24 19.47 -4.21
N LYS A 290 8.71 18.63 -5.11
CA LYS A 290 7.28 18.28 -5.10
C LYS A 290 6.92 17.50 -3.85
N TYR A 291 7.79 16.59 -3.41
CA TYR A 291 7.59 15.85 -2.17
C TYR A 291 7.71 16.75 -0.93
N ALA A 292 8.71 17.61 -0.85
CA ALA A 292 8.93 18.53 0.27
C ALA A 292 7.73 19.48 0.45
N ALA A 293 7.21 20.05 -0.63
CA ALA A 293 6.00 20.87 -0.59
C ALA A 293 4.78 20.06 -0.11
N ALA A 294 4.57 18.84 -0.62
CA ALA A 294 3.50 17.97 -0.14
C ALA A 294 3.66 17.60 1.35
N ALA A 295 4.90 17.46 1.82
CA ALA A 295 5.24 17.09 3.20
C ALA A 295 4.80 18.13 4.24
N GLU A 296 4.61 19.40 3.86
CA GLU A 296 4.10 20.45 4.74
C GLU A 296 2.74 20.11 5.35
N SER A 297 1.91 19.36 4.61
CA SER A 297 0.58 18.94 5.04
C SER A 297 0.56 17.64 5.87
N LEU A 298 1.71 17.00 6.07
CA LEU A 298 1.81 15.67 6.69
C LEU A 298 1.99 15.75 8.21
N SER A 299 0.95 16.25 8.88
CA SER A 299 0.91 16.54 10.33
C SER A 299 0.82 15.31 11.25
N ARG A 300 0.92 14.09 10.71
CA ARG A 300 0.81 12.85 11.51
C ARG A 300 2.10 12.03 11.41
N PRO A 301 2.48 11.31 12.48
CA PRO A 301 3.52 10.30 12.38
C PRO A 301 3.10 9.16 11.43
N ALA A 302 4.07 8.64 10.69
CA ALA A 302 3.84 7.54 9.76
C ALA A 302 3.38 6.26 10.46
N SER A 303 2.69 5.37 9.74
CA SER A 303 2.16 4.11 10.28
C SER A 303 3.23 3.26 10.95
N ALA A 304 4.40 3.10 10.32
CA ALA A 304 5.54 2.37 10.88
C ALA A 304 5.99 2.94 12.22
N ALA A 305 6.15 4.28 12.32
CA ALA A 305 6.56 4.95 13.55
C ALA A 305 5.52 4.80 14.66
N ARG A 306 4.23 4.97 14.36
CA ARG A 306 3.14 4.77 15.33
C ARG A 306 3.10 3.34 15.85
N ALA A 307 3.17 2.36 14.95
CA ALA A 307 3.13 0.95 15.33
C ALA A 307 4.32 0.59 16.23
N LEU A 308 5.53 0.99 15.83
CA LEU A 308 6.74 0.74 16.61
C LEU A 308 6.73 1.44 17.97
N ASN A 309 6.15 2.65 18.06
CA ASN A 309 5.97 3.37 19.32
C ASN A 309 4.94 2.69 20.24
N ASN A 310 3.92 2.06 19.65
CA ASN A 310 2.90 1.30 20.38
C ASN A 310 3.36 -0.12 20.79
N GLY A 311 4.65 -0.44 20.63
CA GLY A 311 5.21 -1.68 21.14
C GLY A 311 5.02 -2.91 20.23
N VAL A 312 4.59 -2.74 18.97
CA VAL A 312 4.42 -3.92 18.09
C VAL A 312 5.77 -4.62 17.83
N PRO A 313 5.80 -5.96 17.72
CA PRO A 313 7.04 -6.71 17.53
C PRO A 313 7.57 -6.71 16.10
N ASN A 314 6.71 -6.37 15.13
CA ASN A 314 6.98 -6.40 13.69
C ASN A 314 6.28 -5.23 13.00
N ILE A 315 6.95 -4.64 12.02
CA ILE A 315 6.42 -3.64 11.09
C ILE A 315 6.93 -3.98 9.68
N GLU A 316 6.35 -3.37 8.64
CA GLU A 316 6.96 -3.39 7.31
C GLU A 316 8.38 -2.81 7.37
N ARG A 317 9.34 -3.44 6.70
CA ARG A 317 10.76 -3.02 6.68
C ARG A 317 11.21 -2.58 5.29
N ALA A 318 10.47 -1.65 4.69
CA ALA A 318 10.88 -1.02 3.44
C ALA A 318 12.23 -0.30 3.57
N ASP A 319 12.61 0.16 4.77
CA ASP A 319 13.96 0.68 5.07
C ASP A 319 15.04 -0.37 4.79
N LYS A 320 14.87 -1.57 5.33
CA LYS A 320 15.81 -2.66 5.18
C LYS A 320 15.80 -3.21 3.76
N LEU A 321 14.63 -3.28 3.12
CA LEU A 321 14.50 -3.70 1.72
C LEU A 321 15.28 -2.77 0.78
N VAL A 322 15.10 -1.46 0.92
CA VAL A 322 15.83 -0.46 0.12
C VAL A 322 17.33 -0.54 0.38
N GLN A 323 17.75 -0.69 1.64
CA GLN A 323 19.16 -0.82 1.98
C GLN A 323 19.80 -2.07 1.36
N LEU A 324 19.17 -3.24 1.50
CA LEU A 324 19.67 -4.49 0.93
C LEU A 324 19.74 -4.42 -0.59
N THR A 325 18.71 -3.84 -1.22
CA THR A 325 18.67 -3.60 -2.67
C THR A 325 19.82 -2.69 -3.12
N ALA A 326 20.05 -1.56 -2.41
CA ALA A 326 21.12 -0.63 -2.72
C ALA A 326 22.51 -1.28 -2.59
N ARG A 327 22.72 -2.12 -1.57
CA ARG A 327 23.99 -2.82 -1.36
C ARG A 327 24.32 -3.80 -2.47
N GLN A 328 23.33 -4.51 -3.01
CA GLN A 328 23.54 -5.42 -4.14
C GLN A 328 24.07 -4.70 -5.40
N ILE A 329 23.67 -3.44 -5.59
CA ILE A 329 24.14 -2.61 -6.70
C ILE A 329 25.33 -1.70 -6.31
N GLY A 330 26.02 -2.01 -5.21
CA GLY A 330 27.23 -1.31 -4.77
C GLY A 330 26.98 0.12 -4.25
N MET A 331 25.79 0.38 -3.69
CA MET A 331 25.40 1.69 -3.16
C MET A 331 25.10 1.61 -1.67
N SER A 332 25.41 2.68 -0.93
CA SER A 332 25.11 2.84 0.50
C SER A 332 24.89 4.31 0.84
N HIS A 333 24.14 4.57 1.91
CA HIS A 333 23.91 5.93 2.39
C HIS A 333 23.86 5.94 3.92
N PRO A 334 24.69 6.77 4.59
CA PRO A 334 24.85 6.71 6.06
C PRO A 334 23.53 6.96 6.81
N VAL A 335 22.67 7.85 6.31
CA VAL A 335 21.36 8.10 6.92
C VAL A 335 20.45 6.86 6.82
N LEU A 336 20.47 6.14 5.69
CA LEU A 336 19.67 4.93 5.54
C LEU A 336 20.20 3.82 6.45
N ASP A 337 21.52 3.68 6.54
CA ASP A 337 22.15 2.71 7.44
C ASP A 337 21.80 2.98 8.91
N ALA A 338 21.81 4.25 9.33
CA ALA A 338 21.40 4.67 10.67
C ALA A 338 19.91 4.41 10.94
N ILE A 339 19.04 4.69 9.95
CA ILE A 339 17.60 4.37 10.04
C ILE A 339 17.40 2.88 10.28
N VAL A 340 18.01 2.01 9.47
CA VAL A 340 17.84 0.55 9.58
C VAL A 340 18.32 0.05 10.94
N ALA A 341 19.48 0.51 11.39
CA ALA A 341 20.03 0.13 12.69
C ALA A 341 19.12 0.56 13.86
N LEU A 342 18.55 1.77 13.78
CA LEU A 342 17.60 2.27 14.77
C LEU A 342 16.31 1.44 14.80
N VAL A 343 15.75 1.14 13.64
CA VAL A 343 14.52 0.33 13.52
C VAL A 343 14.76 -1.09 14.04
N ASP A 344 15.89 -1.72 13.69
CA ASP A 344 16.28 -3.03 14.22
C ASP A 344 16.36 -3.02 15.76
N LYS A 345 17.02 -2.01 16.34
CA LYS A 345 17.12 -1.86 17.80
C LYS A 345 15.75 -1.74 18.46
N ARG A 346 14.91 -0.82 17.98
CA ARG A 346 13.56 -0.57 18.50
C ARG A 346 12.68 -1.81 18.45
N LEU A 347 12.75 -2.59 17.36
CA LEU A 347 12.01 -3.85 17.23
C LEU A 347 12.51 -4.91 18.21
N ALA A 348 13.83 -5.03 18.37
CA ALA A 348 14.40 -5.94 19.36
C ALA A 348 13.94 -5.59 20.79
N ASP A 349 13.89 -4.29 21.14
CA ASP A 349 13.41 -3.82 22.43
C ASP A 349 11.91 -4.14 22.64
N ASN A 350 11.06 -3.93 21.62
CA ASN A 350 9.65 -4.30 21.68
C ASN A 350 9.47 -5.81 21.87
N ARG A 351 10.22 -6.64 21.14
CA ARG A 351 10.17 -8.10 21.27
C ARG A 351 10.61 -8.58 22.66
N LYS A 352 11.66 -7.98 23.24
CA LYS A 352 12.09 -8.29 24.61
C LYS A 352 11.01 -7.95 25.63
N LYS A 353 10.36 -6.79 25.51
CA LYS A 353 9.27 -6.38 26.41
C LYS A 353 8.03 -7.28 26.32
N LEU A 354 7.74 -7.85 25.15
CA LEU A 354 6.63 -8.78 24.96
C LEU A 354 6.92 -10.20 25.50
N ALA A 355 8.20 -10.56 25.60
CA ALA A 355 8.63 -11.86 26.12
C ALA A 355 8.90 -11.85 27.64
N ALA A 356 8.98 -10.67 28.24
CA ALA A 356 9.07 -10.45 29.68
C ALA A 356 7.66 -10.35 30.28
#